data_AF-A0A9J7AUG9-F1
#
_entry.id   AF-A0A9J7AUG9-F1
#
_cell.length_a   1.000
_cell.length_b   1.000
_cell.length_c   1.000
_cell.angle_alpha   90.00
_cell.angle_beta   90.00
_cell.angle_gamma   90.00
#
_symmetry.space_group_name_H-M   'P 1'
#
loop_
_entity.id
_entity.type
_entity.pdbx_description
1 polymer ?
#
loop_
_entity_poly.entity_id
_entity_poly.type
_entity_poly.pdbx_seq_one_letter_code
_entity_poly.pdbx_strand_id
1 'polypeptide(L)'
;MDRRDTVEIFRTRLAESMERAGVNRSGLAKRVGVDRSTLSQLLSAENDRLPRADTVAAIAAALQVSLDWLLGLTQQEQLGAEILQRSIHVTEASRAATDRNIAEWHAEAAGYKIRYVPSNLPDQIKTPEVVAYEHGAVEDFERESAIERTQDRLAYTRRPDTDIEICMSRQALDDFAAGAGIWHDLAPDLRLTQLEQILRLHEELYPRMRIYLFDGRMVYSAPLTIFGPLRASLYLGQSFFVFNTTEHIRTLTRHFDQLIRDAVVQSHALPDHVRNLIRTFPKGAPE
;
A
#
# COMPACT_ATOMS: atom_id res chain seq x y z
N MET A 1 -29.75 12.06 26.01
CA MET A 1 -30.39 12.30 24.70
C MET A 1 -31.78 11.71 24.80
N ASP A 2 -32.83 12.53 24.64
CA ASP A 2 -34.21 12.03 24.69
C ASP A 2 -34.49 11.21 23.43
N ARG A 3 -35.27 10.13 23.55
CA ARG A 3 -35.61 9.25 22.44
C ARG A 3 -36.37 9.98 21.34
N ARG A 4 -37.14 11.02 21.70
CA ARG A 4 -37.86 11.87 20.74
C ARG A 4 -36.90 12.71 19.91
N ASP A 5 -35.88 13.31 20.53
CA ASP A 5 -34.86 14.09 19.83
C ASP A 5 -34.11 13.22 18.80
N THR A 6 -33.76 11.98 19.17
CA THR A 6 -33.07 11.05 18.26
C THR A 6 -33.91 10.72 17.02
N VAL A 7 -35.23 10.56 17.17
CA VAL A 7 -36.15 10.28 16.05
C VAL A 7 -36.26 11.48 15.11
N GLU A 8 -36.36 12.70 15.66
CA GLU A 8 -36.42 13.92 14.86
C GLU A 8 -35.11 14.18 14.10
N ILE A 9 -33.96 14.00 14.76
CA ILE A 9 -32.65 14.13 14.14
C ILE A 9 -32.48 13.10 13.02
N PHE A 10 -32.84 11.85 13.28
CA PHE A 10 -32.79 10.78 12.29
C PHE A 10 -33.61 11.11 11.05
N ARG A 11 -34.87 11.55 11.24
CA ARG A 11 -35.78 11.90 10.15
C ARG A 11 -35.23 13.06 9.30
N THR A 12 -34.72 14.10 9.96
CA THR A 12 -34.16 15.29 9.30
C THR A 12 -32.93 14.92 8.47
N ARG A 13 -31.97 14.21 9.08
CA ARG A 13 -30.72 13.78 8.43
C ARG A 13 -30.95 12.79 7.30
N LEU A 14 -31.96 11.91 7.44
CA LEU A 14 -32.37 11.00 6.38
C LEU A 14 -32.92 11.76 5.17
N ALA A 15 -33.79 12.76 5.39
CA ALA A 15 -34.36 13.56 4.33
C ALA A 15 -33.27 14.36 3.58
N GLU A 16 -32.37 15.03 4.32
CA GLU A 16 -31.24 15.78 3.77
C GLU A 16 -30.30 14.88 2.93
N SER A 17 -29.98 13.69 3.44
CA SER A 17 -29.11 12.73 2.75
C SER A 17 -29.75 12.20 1.46
N MET A 18 -31.06 11.96 1.48
CA MET A 18 -31.79 11.52 0.29
C MET A 18 -31.84 12.60 -0.80
N GLU A 19 -32.06 13.85 -0.40
CA GLU A 19 -32.06 15.00 -1.31
C GLU A 19 -30.69 15.14 -1.98
N ARG A 20 -29.61 15.11 -1.20
CA ARG A 20 -28.25 15.24 -1.71
C ARG A 20 -27.83 14.10 -2.62
N ALA A 21 -28.21 12.87 -2.28
CA ALA A 21 -27.94 11.70 -3.12
C ALA A 21 -28.81 11.67 -4.39
N GLY A 22 -29.80 12.57 -4.53
CA GLY A 22 -30.75 12.58 -5.64
C GLY A 22 -31.65 11.35 -5.68
N VAL A 23 -31.86 10.68 -4.53
CA VAL A 23 -32.59 9.41 -4.46
C VAL A 23 -33.99 9.63 -3.88
N ASN A 24 -35.01 9.23 -4.64
CA ASN A 24 -36.39 9.24 -4.15
C ASN A 24 -36.68 8.04 -3.23
N ARG A 25 -37.80 8.09 -2.48
CA ARG A 25 -38.20 7.06 -1.51
C ARG A 25 -38.24 5.64 -2.10
N SER A 26 -38.73 5.49 -3.32
CA SER A 26 -38.80 4.20 -4.01
C SER A 26 -37.41 3.68 -4.39
N GLY A 27 -36.52 4.57 -4.82
CA GLY A 27 -35.13 4.26 -5.15
C GLY A 27 -34.35 3.81 -3.93
N LEU A 28 -34.51 4.49 -2.80
CA LEU A 28 -33.86 4.10 -1.54
C LEU A 28 -34.42 2.76 -1.02
N ALA A 29 -35.75 2.56 -1.08
CA ALA A 29 -36.40 1.32 -0.65
C ALA A 29 -35.78 0.10 -1.35
N LYS A 30 -35.60 0.21 -2.67
CA LYS A 30 -34.99 -0.84 -3.50
C LYS A 30 -33.52 -1.09 -3.16
N ARG A 31 -32.75 -0.03 -2.85
CA ARG A 31 -31.32 -0.15 -2.50
C ARG A 31 -31.10 -0.78 -1.12
N VAL A 32 -31.99 -0.48 -0.19
CA VAL A 32 -31.93 -0.95 1.21
C VAL A 32 -32.60 -2.31 1.38
N GLY A 33 -33.48 -2.71 0.46
CA GLY A 33 -34.21 -3.99 0.53
C GLY A 33 -35.42 -3.95 1.47
N VAL A 34 -36.06 -2.79 1.61
CA VAL A 34 -37.25 -2.58 2.45
C VAL A 34 -38.44 -2.09 1.63
N ASP A 35 -39.64 -2.23 2.16
CA ASP A 35 -40.85 -1.73 1.50
C ASP A 35 -40.87 -0.19 1.44
N ARG A 36 -41.45 0.35 0.37
CA ARG A 36 -41.64 1.80 0.19
C ARG A 36 -42.49 2.41 1.33
N SER A 37 -43.46 1.66 1.84
CA SER A 37 -44.30 2.06 2.97
C SER A 37 -43.47 2.26 4.24
N THR A 38 -42.47 1.40 4.49
CA THR A 38 -41.56 1.51 5.63
C THR A 38 -40.76 2.80 5.59
N LEU A 39 -40.14 3.14 4.46
CA LEU A 39 -39.43 4.43 4.32
C LEU A 39 -40.36 5.65 4.41
N SER A 40 -41.60 5.51 3.91
CA SER A 40 -42.58 6.59 4.01
C SER A 40 -43.02 6.84 5.44
N GLN A 41 -43.15 5.79 6.26
CA GLN A 41 -43.42 5.91 7.69
C GLN A 41 -42.24 6.52 8.45
N LEU A 42 -41.00 6.15 8.11
CA LEU A 42 -39.79 6.71 8.72
C LEU A 42 -39.59 8.21 8.47
N LEU A 43 -40.11 8.72 7.34
CA LEU A 43 -40.09 10.14 7.00
C LEU A 43 -41.31 10.93 7.50
N SER A 44 -42.31 10.25 8.07
CA SER A 44 -43.53 10.90 8.57
C SER A 44 -43.26 11.64 9.88
N ALA A 45 -43.91 12.80 10.06
CA ALA A 45 -43.87 13.55 11.31
C ALA A 45 -44.61 12.88 12.47
N GLU A 46 -45.49 11.93 12.18
CA GLU A 46 -46.30 11.21 13.16
C GLU A 46 -45.61 9.94 13.69
N ASN A 47 -44.40 9.64 13.21
CA ASN A 47 -43.68 8.43 13.59
C ASN A 47 -42.65 8.69 14.69
N ASP A 48 -42.94 8.17 15.88
CA ASP A 48 -42.08 8.25 17.07
C ASP A 48 -41.13 7.04 17.22
N ARG A 49 -40.99 6.19 16.18
CA ARG A 49 -40.20 4.95 16.24
C ARG A 49 -39.00 4.99 15.29
N LEU A 50 -37.84 4.73 15.87
CA LEU A 50 -36.63 4.38 15.11
C LEU A 50 -36.79 3.00 14.44
N PRO A 51 -36.23 2.81 13.24
CA PRO A 51 -36.17 1.51 12.61
C PRO A 51 -35.20 0.57 13.35
N ARG A 52 -35.24 -0.71 12.99
CA ARG A 52 -34.29 -1.70 13.49
C ARG A 52 -32.86 -1.36 13.04
N ALA A 53 -31.87 -1.74 13.84
CA ALA A 53 -30.46 -1.39 13.61
C ALA A 53 -29.93 -1.84 12.24
N ASP A 54 -30.37 -2.99 11.76
CA ASP A 54 -30.07 -3.52 10.42
C ASP A 54 -30.54 -2.58 9.31
N THR A 55 -31.75 -2.03 9.44
CA THR A 55 -32.35 -1.09 8.49
C THR A 55 -31.64 0.26 8.52
N VAL A 56 -31.30 0.76 9.72
CA VAL A 56 -30.53 2.01 9.87
C VAL A 56 -29.15 1.85 9.22
N ALA A 57 -28.46 0.73 9.48
CA ALA A 57 -27.15 0.44 8.89
C ALA A 57 -27.21 0.33 7.36
N ALA A 58 -28.25 -0.33 6.82
CA ALA A 58 -28.45 -0.44 5.38
C ALA A 58 -28.76 0.91 4.72
N ILE A 59 -29.53 1.79 5.38
CA ILE A 59 -29.78 3.16 4.92
C ILE A 59 -28.48 3.97 4.92
N ALA A 60 -27.71 3.93 6.00
CA ALA A 60 -26.43 4.63 6.13
C ALA A 60 -25.45 4.20 5.02
N ALA A 61 -25.34 2.90 4.76
CA ALA A 61 -24.53 2.35 3.68
C ALA A 61 -25.03 2.79 2.29
N ALA A 62 -26.34 2.76 2.03
CA ALA A 62 -26.91 3.14 0.74
C ALA A 62 -26.73 4.64 0.42
N LEU A 63 -26.75 5.49 1.45
CA LEU A 63 -26.60 6.95 1.34
C LEU A 63 -25.16 7.44 1.57
N GLN A 64 -24.23 6.54 1.87
CA GLN A 64 -22.82 6.84 2.11
C GLN A 64 -22.59 7.84 3.29
N VAL A 65 -23.39 7.72 4.34
CA VAL A 65 -23.28 8.52 5.59
C VAL A 65 -22.98 7.63 6.78
N SER A 66 -22.42 8.18 7.87
CA SER A 66 -22.14 7.38 9.08
C SER A 66 -23.42 7.05 9.85
N LEU A 67 -23.45 5.86 10.47
CA LEU A 67 -24.57 5.43 11.32
C LEU A 67 -24.75 6.37 12.53
N ASP A 68 -23.63 6.76 13.14
CA ASP A 68 -23.60 7.62 14.32
C ASP A 68 -24.10 9.03 13.98
N TRP A 69 -23.81 9.53 12.77
CA TRP A 69 -24.40 10.78 12.31
C TRP A 69 -25.88 10.61 12.02
N LEU A 70 -26.29 9.54 11.34
CA LEU A 70 -27.70 9.33 11.06
C LEU A 70 -28.55 9.27 12.35
N LEU A 71 -27.98 8.81 13.47
CA LEU A 71 -28.62 8.74 14.78
C LEU A 71 -28.38 9.97 15.69
N GLY A 72 -27.69 11.01 15.22
CA GLY A 72 -27.46 12.22 16.02
C GLY A 72 -26.35 12.12 17.07
N LEU A 73 -25.55 11.06 17.05
CA LEU A 73 -24.44 10.80 17.99
C LEU A 73 -23.17 11.59 17.62
N THR A 74 -23.00 11.96 16.36
CA THR A 74 -21.90 12.83 15.87
C THR A 74 -22.42 13.91 14.91
N GLN A 75 -21.67 15.00 14.75
CA GLN A 75 -21.94 16.06 13.76
C GLN A 75 -21.23 15.82 12.42
N GLN A 76 -20.37 14.80 12.32
CA GLN A 76 -19.62 14.48 11.10
C GLN A 76 -20.41 13.55 10.18
N GLU A 77 -20.83 14.06 9.03
CA GLU A 77 -21.78 13.42 8.13
C GLU A 77 -21.18 12.30 7.25
N GLN A 78 -19.98 12.50 6.71
CA GLN A 78 -19.39 11.55 5.77
C GLN A 78 -18.76 10.34 6.47
N LEU A 79 -19.03 9.14 5.91
CA LEU A 79 -18.22 7.93 6.11
C LEU A 79 -16.73 8.18 5.84
N GLY A 80 -16.42 9.17 4.99
CA GLY A 80 -15.07 9.49 4.53
C GLY A 80 -14.08 9.78 5.66
N ALA A 81 -14.43 10.53 6.70
CA ALA A 81 -13.46 10.87 7.75
C ALA A 81 -13.23 9.71 8.73
N GLU A 82 -14.26 8.94 9.09
CA GLU A 82 -14.12 7.83 10.04
C GLU A 82 -13.65 6.52 9.39
N ILE A 83 -13.97 6.25 8.13
CA ILE A 83 -13.32 5.15 7.39
C ILE A 83 -11.85 5.50 7.16
N LEU A 84 -11.49 6.75 6.82
CA LEU A 84 -10.08 7.17 6.80
C LEU A 84 -9.44 7.02 8.19
N GLN A 85 -10.09 7.42 9.28
CA GLN A 85 -9.54 7.31 10.65
C GLN A 85 -9.49 5.88 11.21
N ARG A 86 -10.35 4.96 10.77
CA ARG A 86 -10.33 3.54 11.18
C ARG A 86 -9.49 2.65 10.26
N SER A 87 -9.14 3.13 9.06
CA SER A 87 -8.42 2.33 8.05
C SER A 87 -7.06 2.87 7.66
N ILE A 88 -6.65 4.03 8.19
CA ILE A 88 -5.30 4.57 8.04
C ILE A 88 -4.69 4.74 9.42
N HIS A 89 -3.80 3.82 9.77
CA HIS A 89 -2.88 4.06 10.88
C HIS A 89 -1.68 4.83 10.33
N VAL A 90 -1.50 6.07 10.80
CA VAL A 90 -0.22 6.77 10.71
C VAL A 90 0.59 6.31 11.90
N THR A 91 1.57 5.46 11.65
CA THR A 91 2.55 5.13 12.69
C THR A 91 3.63 6.21 12.66
N GLU A 92 3.52 7.22 13.53
CA GLU A 92 4.69 8.02 13.92
C GLU A 92 5.54 7.17 14.84
N ALA A 93 6.47 6.42 14.25
CA ALA A 93 7.40 5.56 14.96
C ALA A 93 8.82 6.05 14.70
N SER A 94 9.68 5.94 15.71
CA SER A 94 11.12 5.94 15.47
C SER A 94 11.45 4.86 14.41
N ARG A 95 12.50 5.05 13.60
CA ARG A 95 12.89 4.08 12.55
C ARG A 95 12.89 2.63 13.06
N ALA A 96 13.41 2.40 14.27
CA ALA A 96 13.43 1.09 14.92
C ALA A 96 12.04 0.48 15.24
N ALA A 97 11.02 1.28 15.54
CA ALA A 97 9.66 0.78 15.78
C ALA A 97 8.92 0.50 14.45
N THR A 98 9.20 1.29 13.42
CA THR A 98 8.74 1.04 12.04
C THR A 98 9.26 -0.30 11.51
N ASP A 99 10.54 -0.59 11.73
CA ASP A 99 11.17 -1.82 11.23
C ASP A 99 10.59 -3.08 11.87
N ARG A 100 10.30 -3.03 13.17
CA ARG A 100 9.60 -4.13 13.88
C ARG A 100 8.24 -4.42 13.26
N ASN A 101 7.46 -3.38 12.99
CA ASN A 101 6.15 -3.53 12.37
C ASN A 101 6.26 -4.20 10.99
N ILE A 102 7.25 -3.81 10.16
CA ILE A 102 7.45 -4.40 8.84
C ILE A 102 7.79 -5.90 8.96
N ALA A 103 8.70 -6.27 9.87
CA ALA A 103 9.06 -7.67 10.10
C ALA A 103 7.85 -8.52 10.56
N GLU A 104 7.04 -7.98 11.48
CA GLU A 104 5.81 -8.63 11.94
C GLU A 104 4.81 -8.80 10.79
N TRP A 105 4.61 -7.78 9.94
CA TRP A 105 3.71 -7.87 8.79
C TRP A 105 4.18 -8.90 7.77
N HIS A 106 5.49 -9.04 7.55
CA HIS A 106 6.05 -10.11 6.73
C HIS A 106 5.78 -11.50 7.32
N ALA A 107 5.90 -11.65 8.64
CA ALA A 107 5.60 -12.91 9.32
C ALA A 107 4.11 -13.28 9.24
N GLU A 108 3.21 -12.32 9.44
CA GLU A 108 1.76 -12.52 9.30
C GLU A 108 1.35 -12.87 7.87
N ALA A 109 2.06 -12.31 6.88
CA ALA A 109 1.83 -12.55 5.46
C ALA A 109 2.46 -13.84 4.93
N ALA A 110 3.04 -14.69 5.79
CA ALA A 110 3.62 -15.96 5.38
C ALA A 110 2.61 -16.81 4.59
N GLY A 111 3.06 -17.37 3.46
CA GLY A 111 2.21 -18.11 2.52
C GLY A 111 1.34 -17.24 1.59
N TYR A 112 1.27 -15.92 1.80
CA TYR A 112 0.66 -15.00 0.84
C TYR A 112 1.70 -14.38 -0.08
N LYS A 113 1.26 -14.02 -1.28
CA LYS A 113 2.05 -13.22 -2.22
C LYS A 113 2.23 -11.80 -1.71
N ILE A 114 3.47 -11.33 -1.68
CA ILE A 114 3.84 -9.96 -1.33
C ILE A 114 4.12 -9.18 -2.62
N ARG A 115 3.53 -7.99 -2.74
CA ARG A 115 3.81 -7.06 -3.84
C ARG A 115 4.50 -5.83 -3.29
N TYR A 116 5.59 -5.40 -3.92
CA TYR A 116 6.45 -4.35 -3.39
C TYR A 116 6.89 -3.36 -4.46
N VAL A 117 6.75 -2.07 -4.18
CA VAL A 117 7.31 -0.97 -4.95
C VAL A 117 8.32 -0.25 -4.04
N PRO A 118 9.64 -0.37 -4.29
CA PRO A 118 10.65 0.34 -3.52
C PRO A 118 10.69 1.83 -3.90
N SER A 119 11.34 2.64 -3.07
CA SER A 119 11.71 4.01 -3.40
C SER A 119 12.90 4.08 -4.36
N ASN A 120 13.81 3.11 -4.27
CA ASN A 120 15.01 3.00 -5.10
C ASN A 120 15.26 1.51 -5.45
N LEU A 121 16.42 0.96 -5.11
CA LEU A 121 16.64 -0.49 -5.19
C LEU A 121 15.94 -1.21 -4.03
N PRO A 122 15.34 -2.40 -4.23
CA PRO A 122 14.80 -3.23 -3.15
C PRO A 122 15.91 -3.70 -2.20
N ASP A 123 15.75 -3.51 -0.89
CA ASP A 123 16.81 -3.95 0.05
C ASP A 123 17.04 -5.46 0.02
N GLN A 124 16.04 -6.26 -0.36
CA GLN A 124 16.17 -7.72 -0.54
C GLN A 124 17.30 -8.12 -1.50
N ILE A 125 17.67 -7.23 -2.43
CA ILE A 125 18.71 -7.50 -3.41
C ILE A 125 19.99 -6.70 -3.16
N LYS A 126 20.03 -5.80 -2.16
CA LYS A 126 21.20 -4.95 -1.89
C LYS A 126 22.34 -5.74 -1.25
N THR A 127 23.55 -5.40 -1.64
CA THR A 127 24.81 -5.81 -1.01
C THR A 127 24.99 -5.05 0.30
N PRO A 128 25.67 -5.62 1.31
CA PRO A 128 26.00 -4.91 2.54
C PRO A 128 26.68 -3.55 2.30
N GLU A 129 27.52 -3.45 1.28
CA GLU A 129 28.28 -2.25 0.92
C GLU A 129 27.35 -1.14 0.40
N VAL A 130 26.36 -1.48 -0.43
CA VAL A 130 25.36 -0.51 -0.91
C VAL A 130 24.46 -0.04 0.23
N VAL A 131 24.05 -0.96 1.12
CA VAL A 131 23.28 -0.59 2.32
C VAL A 131 24.12 0.34 3.21
N ALA A 132 25.38 -0.01 3.47
CA ALA A 132 26.29 0.81 4.26
C ALA A 132 26.42 2.23 3.70
N TYR A 133 26.52 2.37 2.39
CA TYR A 133 26.60 3.66 1.71
C TYR A 133 25.29 4.46 1.84
N GLU A 134 24.11 3.86 1.60
CA GLU A 134 22.82 4.54 1.73
C GLU A 134 22.51 4.99 3.17
N HIS A 135 23.12 4.32 4.16
CA HIS A 135 23.02 4.64 5.58
C HIS A 135 24.27 5.37 6.13
N GLY A 136 25.19 5.82 5.27
CA GLY A 136 26.49 6.36 5.67
C GLY A 136 26.44 7.66 6.49
N ALA A 137 25.34 8.41 6.41
CA ALA A 137 25.13 9.66 7.16
C ALA A 137 24.73 9.43 8.64
N VAL A 138 24.72 8.19 9.10
CA VAL A 138 24.24 7.80 10.44
C VAL A 138 25.34 7.06 11.22
N GLU A 139 25.24 7.05 12.55
CA GLU A 139 26.22 6.41 13.44
C GLU A 139 26.49 4.94 13.07
N ASP A 140 27.71 4.46 13.31
CA ASP A 140 28.17 3.13 12.87
C ASP A 140 27.25 1.98 13.34
N PHE A 141 26.67 2.10 14.54
CA PHE A 141 25.70 1.15 15.08
C PHE A 141 24.40 1.08 14.24
N GLU A 142 23.90 2.21 13.75
CA GLU A 142 22.69 2.24 12.91
C GLU A 142 22.96 1.63 11.53
N ARG A 143 24.20 1.76 11.03
CA ARG A 143 24.66 1.14 9.78
C ARG A 143 24.72 -0.37 9.90
N GLU A 144 25.35 -0.90 10.96
CA GLU A 144 25.41 -2.35 11.20
C GLU A 144 24.01 -2.96 11.33
N SER A 145 23.12 -2.30 12.08
CA SER A 145 21.71 -2.73 12.20
C SER A 145 20.96 -2.70 10.86
N ALA A 146 21.27 -1.75 9.96
CA ALA A 146 20.67 -1.71 8.61
C ALA A 146 21.12 -2.90 7.74
N ILE A 147 22.39 -3.28 7.84
CA ILE A 147 22.94 -4.45 7.12
C ILE A 147 22.28 -5.73 7.63
N GLU A 148 22.20 -5.92 8.96
CA GLU A 148 21.57 -7.10 9.57
C GLU A 148 20.10 -7.23 9.14
N ARG A 149 19.33 -6.13 9.18
CA ARG A 149 17.93 -6.12 8.72
C ARG A 149 17.76 -6.47 7.24
N THR A 150 18.68 -6.01 6.39
CA THR A 150 18.68 -6.32 4.96
C THR A 150 18.94 -7.81 4.75
N GLN A 151 19.88 -8.38 5.49
CA GLN A 151 20.19 -9.81 5.47
C GLN A 151 19.02 -10.65 5.97
N ASP A 152 18.34 -10.25 7.04
CA ASP A 152 17.13 -10.91 7.53
C ASP A 152 16.03 -10.93 6.48
N ARG A 153 15.86 -9.83 5.75
CA ARG A 153 14.84 -9.73 4.69
C ARG A 153 15.18 -10.61 3.49
N LEU A 154 16.46 -10.71 3.13
CA LEU A 154 16.92 -11.68 2.14
C LEU A 154 16.72 -13.12 2.63
N ALA A 155 17.03 -13.41 3.90
CA ALA A 155 16.83 -14.74 4.50
C ALA A 155 15.35 -15.14 4.51
N TYR A 156 14.44 -14.21 4.80
CA TYR A 156 13.00 -14.41 4.64
C TYR A 156 12.64 -14.75 3.19
N THR A 157 13.14 -13.97 2.22
CA THR A 157 12.88 -14.16 0.78
C THR A 157 13.35 -15.51 0.24
N ARG A 158 14.32 -16.14 0.90
CA ARG A 158 14.83 -17.48 0.54
C ARG A 158 13.92 -18.62 1.01
N ARG A 159 12.98 -18.37 1.94
CA ARG A 159 12.11 -19.44 2.47
C ARG A 159 11.26 -20.07 1.37
N PRO A 160 10.93 -21.38 1.47
CA PRO A 160 10.22 -22.10 0.40
C PRO A 160 8.86 -21.51 0.02
N ASP A 161 8.17 -20.93 1.00
CA ASP A 161 6.78 -20.47 0.98
C ASP A 161 6.60 -19.00 0.57
N THR A 162 7.67 -18.31 0.18
CA THR A 162 7.58 -16.90 -0.25
C THR A 162 7.34 -16.76 -1.74
N ASP A 163 6.38 -15.91 -2.11
CA ASP A 163 6.12 -15.44 -3.47
C ASP A 163 6.13 -13.90 -3.46
N ILE A 164 7.10 -13.29 -4.13
CA ILE A 164 7.35 -11.85 -4.07
C ILE A 164 7.38 -11.28 -5.49
N GLU A 165 6.57 -10.26 -5.72
CA GLU A 165 6.59 -9.44 -6.94
C GLU A 165 7.08 -8.03 -6.59
N ILE A 166 8.06 -7.55 -7.34
CA ILE A 166 8.67 -6.23 -7.16
C ILE A 166 8.48 -5.45 -8.44
N CYS A 167 7.95 -4.23 -8.35
CA CYS A 167 7.90 -3.29 -9.48
C CYS A 167 8.70 -2.05 -9.12
N MET A 168 9.69 -1.69 -9.95
CA MET A 168 10.47 -0.46 -9.76
C MET A 168 10.64 0.27 -11.10
N SER A 169 11.06 1.54 -11.05
CA SER A 169 11.33 2.27 -12.29
C SER A 169 12.61 1.73 -12.94
N ARG A 170 12.62 1.64 -14.28
CA ARG A 170 13.84 1.33 -15.04
C ARG A 170 14.93 2.36 -14.73
N GLN A 171 14.53 3.63 -14.61
CA GLN A 171 15.40 4.74 -14.28
C GLN A 171 16.15 4.53 -12.96
N ALA A 172 15.52 3.97 -11.91
CA ALA A 172 16.23 3.72 -10.66
C ALA A 172 17.40 2.72 -10.83
N LEU A 173 17.26 1.73 -11.71
CA LEU A 173 18.33 0.78 -12.00
C LEU A 173 19.38 1.37 -12.95
N ASP A 174 18.95 2.16 -13.94
CA ASP A 174 19.84 2.85 -14.88
C ASP A 174 20.69 3.91 -14.15
N ASP A 175 20.08 4.71 -13.27
CA ASP A 175 20.73 5.71 -12.42
C ASP A 175 21.71 5.05 -11.44
N PHE A 176 21.33 3.91 -10.84
CA PHE A 176 22.24 3.12 -10.01
C PHE A 176 23.47 2.68 -10.79
N ALA A 177 23.29 2.10 -11.99
CA ALA A 177 24.41 1.67 -12.83
C ALA A 177 25.30 2.85 -13.22
N ALA A 178 24.73 4.01 -13.54
CA ALA A 178 25.47 5.22 -13.88
C ALA A 178 26.18 5.87 -12.67
N GLY A 179 25.77 5.56 -11.44
CA GLY A 179 26.25 6.26 -10.25
C GLY A 179 25.68 7.67 -10.21
N ALA A 180 24.38 7.79 -10.44
CA ALA A 180 23.64 9.05 -10.40
C ALA A 180 22.76 9.12 -9.13
N GLY A 181 22.14 10.28 -8.91
CA GLY A 181 21.24 10.49 -7.78
C GLY A 181 21.95 10.31 -6.44
N ILE A 182 21.36 9.52 -5.54
CA ILE A 182 21.94 9.26 -4.22
C ILE A 182 23.27 8.48 -4.28
N TRP A 183 23.57 7.82 -5.40
CA TRP A 183 24.76 6.98 -5.58
C TRP A 183 25.93 7.70 -6.29
N HIS A 184 25.93 9.03 -6.32
CA HIS A 184 26.94 9.82 -7.04
C HIS A 184 28.39 9.55 -6.62
N ASP A 185 28.63 9.29 -5.33
CA ASP A 185 29.96 8.99 -4.78
C ASP A 185 30.21 7.48 -4.62
N LEU A 186 29.28 6.62 -5.06
CA LEU A 186 29.45 5.18 -4.93
C LEU A 186 30.44 4.66 -5.97
N ALA A 187 31.50 4.03 -5.49
CA ALA A 187 32.58 3.49 -6.31
C ALA A 187 32.06 2.56 -7.43
N PRO A 188 32.59 2.65 -8.67
CA PRO A 188 32.15 1.81 -9.79
C PRO A 188 32.18 0.31 -9.49
N ASP A 189 33.20 -0.18 -8.79
CA ASP A 189 33.34 -1.61 -8.47
C ASP A 189 32.23 -2.11 -7.53
N LEU A 190 31.75 -1.27 -6.61
CA LEU A 190 30.63 -1.61 -5.72
C LEU A 190 29.31 -1.67 -6.49
N ARG A 191 29.12 -0.75 -7.45
CA ARG A 191 27.95 -0.79 -8.35
C ARG A 191 27.96 -2.03 -9.24
N LEU A 192 29.12 -2.38 -9.81
CA LEU A 192 29.28 -3.60 -10.60
C LEU A 192 28.96 -4.85 -9.75
N THR A 193 29.53 -4.95 -8.55
CA THR A 193 29.28 -6.04 -7.60
C THR A 193 27.80 -6.18 -7.26
N GLN A 194 27.10 -5.06 -7.08
CA GLN A 194 25.66 -5.03 -6.84
C GLN A 194 24.86 -5.54 -8.04
N LEU A 195 25.20 -5.14 -9.27
CA LEU A 195 24.51 -5.63 -10.48
C LEU A 195 24.72 -7.13 -10.68
N GLU A 196 25.92 -7.64 -10.41
CA GLU A 196 26.19 -9.08 -10.42
C GLU A 196 25.41 -9.83 -9.33
N GLN A 197 25.23 -9.22 -8.15
CA GLN A 197 24.38 -9.78 -7.11
C GLN A 197 22.92 -9.90 -7.57
N ILE A 198 22.39 -8.91 -8.29
CA ILE A 198 21.03 -8.98 -8.86
C ILE A 198 20.91 -10.18 -9.80
N LEU A 199 21.90 -10.43 -10.65
CA LEU A 199 21.90 -11.60 -11.54
C LEU A 199 21.91 -12.91 -10.75
N ARG A 200 22.78 -13.04 -9.75
CA ARG A 200 22.86 -14.24 -8.90
C ARG A 200 21.54 -14.51 -8.16
N LEU A 201 20.96 -13.49 -7.55
CA LEU A 201 19.70 -13.62 -6.82
C LEU A 201 18.52 -13.89 -7.75
N HIS A 202 18.54 -13.35 -8.97
CA HIS A 202 17.52 -13.68 -9.95
C HIS A 202 17.58 -15.16 -10.36
N GLU A 203 18.77 -15.71 -10.61
CA GLU A 203 18.94 -17.13 -10.91
C GLU A 203 18.50 -18.03 -9.74
N GLU A 204 18.80 -17.63 -8.51
CA GLU A 204 18.44 -18.38 -7.29
C GLU A 204 16.93 -18.35 -6.99
N LEU A 205 16.29 -17.19 -7.18
CA LEU A 205 14.96 -16.92 -6.63
C LEU A 205 13.86 -16.90 -7.69
N TYR A 206 14.16 -16.81 -8.98
CA TYR A 206 13.15 -16.87 -10.03
C TYR A 206 12.58 -18.30 -10.17
N PRO A 207 11.26 -18.50 -10.29
CA PRO A 207 10.19 -17.50 -10.45
C PRO A 207 9.51 -17.03 -9.15
N ARG A 208 10.01 -17.41 -7.97
CA ARG A 208 9.44 -17.04 -6.67
C ARG A 208 9.61 -15.54 -6.36
N MET A 209 10.75 -14.97 -6.73
CA MET A 209 10.97 -13.52 -6.71
C MET A 209 11.00 -12.99 -8.15
N ARG A 210 10.09 -12.07 -8.46
CA ARG A 210 9.94 -11.48 -9.80
C ARG A 210 10.11 -9.98 -9.72
N ILE A 211 10.98 -9.42 -10.56
CA ILE A 211 11.25 -7.97 -10.61
C ILE A 211 10.84 -7.46 -12.00
N TYR A 212 9.98 -6.45 -12.03
CA TYR A 212 9.50 -5.79 -13.23
C TYR A 212 9.98 -4.35 -13.25
N LEU A 213 10.41 -3.86 -14.42
CA LEU A 213 10.83 -2.47 -14.59
C LEU A 213 9.83 -1.73 -15.45
N PHE A 214 9.15 -0.73 -14.88
CA PHE A 214 8.28 0.18 -15.64
C PHE A 214 9.02 1.45 -16.04
N ASP A 215 8.55 2.14 -17.08
CA ASP A 215 9.11 3.44 -17.46
C ASP A 215 8.52 4.55 -16.58
N GLY A 216 9.36 5.13 -15.72
CA GLY A 216 8.99 6.22 -14.81
C GLY A 216 8.52 7.51 -15.50
N ARG A 217 8.74 7.65 -16.82
CA ARG A 217 8.21 8.76 -17.61
C ARG A 217 6.76 8.57 -18.01
N MET A 218 6.30 7.32 -18.04
CA MET A 218 4.95 6.94 -18.48
C MET A 218 4.04 6.66 -17.28
N VAL A 219 4.59 6.01 -16.25
CA VAL A 219 3.84 5.60 -15.06
C VAL A 219 4.61 5.97 -13.81
N TYR A 220 3.88 6.46 -12.80
CA TYR A 220 4.40 6.78 -11.49
C TYR A 220 3.72 5.92 -10.42
N SER A 221 4.50 5.48 -9.44
CA SER A 221 3.98 4.83 -8.23
C SER A 221 4.73 5.34 -7.01
N ALA A 222 3.98 5.66 -5.95
CA ALA A 222 4.58 5.82 -4.63
C ALA A 222 5.14 4.47 -4.12
N PRO A 223 6.14 4.48 -3.23
CA PRO A 223 6.65 3.25 -2.62
C PRO A 223 5.57 2.63 -1.72
N LEU A 224 5.34 1.33 -1.89
CA LEU A 224 4.25 0.63 -1.21
C LEU A 224 4.53 -0.87 -1.08
N THR A 225 3.94 -1.51 -0.07
CA THR A 225 3.97 -2.96 0.11
C THR A 225 2.57 -3.49 0.32
N ILE A 226 2.16 -4.53 -0.41
CA ILE A 226 0.88 -5.23 -0.24
C ILE A 226 1.15 -6.62 0.29
N PHE A 227 0.61 -6.91 1.47
CA PHE A 227 0.78 -8.16 2.20
C PHE A 227 -0.46 -9.05 1.98
N GLY A 228 -0.54 -9.64 0.79
CA GLY A 228 -1.69 -10.44 0.38
C GLY A 228 -3.03 -9.70 0.55
N PRO A 229 -4.07 -10.36 1.05
CA PRO A 229 -5.36 -9.72 1.35
C PRO A 229 -5.42 -9.06 2.73
N LEU A 230 -4.35 -9.11 3.53
CA LEU A 230 -4.36 -8.70 4.93
C LEU A 230 -4.25 -7.19 5.08
N ARG A 231 -3.28 -6.59 4.39
CA ARG A 231 -2.98 -5.15 4.50
C ARG A 231 -2.15 -4.64 3.33
N ALA A 232 -2.12 -3.32 3.19
CA ALA A 232 -1.18 -2.61 2.32
C ALA A 232 -0.59 -1.41 3.05
N SER A 233 0.70 -1.13 2.87
CA SER A 233 1.39 0.02 3.42
C SER A 233 1.88 0.95 2.32
N LEU A 234 1.72 2.26 2.49
CA LEU A 234 2.30 3.32 1.67
C LEU A 234 3.36 4.04 2.48
N TYR A 235 4.54 4.25 1.91
CA TYR A 235 5.65 4.91 2.60
C TYR A 235 5.59 6.43 2.45
N LEU A 236 5.78 7.16 3.56
CA LEU A 236 5.79 8.63 3.62
C LEU A 236 7.09 9.18 4.24
N GLY A 237 8.18 8.42 4.20
CA GLY A 237 9.45 8.81 4.80
C GLY A 237 9.59 8.34 6.25
N GLN A 238 9.12 9.10 7.23
CA GLN A 238 9.24 8.70 8.64
C GLN A 238 8.04 7.91 9.17
N SER A 239 6.98 7.80 8.37
CA SER A 239 5.75 7.09 8.73
C SER A 239 5.22 6.32 7.52
N PHE A 240 4.20 5.50 7.78
CA PHE A 240 3.47 4.77 6.76
C PHE A 240 1.99 5.02 6.92
N PHE A 241 1.25 5.03 5.82
CA PHE A 241 -0.19 4.78 5.86
C PHE A 241 -0.42 3.28 5.70
N VAL A 242 -1.08 2.67 6.69
CA VAL A 242 -1.43 1.25 6.64
C VAL A 242 -2.92 1.10 6.41
N PHE A 243 -3.30 0.37 5.36
CA PHE A 243 -4.66 0.06 4.95
C PHE A 243 -4.98 -1.40 5.23
N ASN A 244 -6.02 -1.65 6.03
CA ASN A 244 -6.48 -3.00 6.38
C ASN A 244 -7.83 -3.37 5.76
N THR A 245 -8.45 -2.46 5.02
CA THR A 245 -9.76 -2.69 4.39
C THR A 245 -9.60 -3.34 3.02
N THR A 246 -10.42 -4.36 2.74
CA THR A 246 -10.43 -5.10 1.48
C THR A 246 -10.55 -4.20 0.24
N GLU A 247 -11.31 -3.10 0.30
CA GLU A 247 -11.49 -2.18 -0.83
C GLU A 247 -10.20 -1.44 -1.21
N HIS A 248 -9.51 -0.84 -0.23
CA HIS A 248 -8.22 -0.18 -0.44
C HIS A 248 -7.15 -1.17 -0.91
N ILE A 249 -7.08 -2.36 -0.28
CA ILE A 249 -6.13 -3.41 -0.67
C ILE A 249 -6.36 -3.83 -2.12
N ARG A 250 -7.60 -4.04 -2.54
CA ARG A 250 -7.94 -4.36 -3.95
C ARG A 250 -7.57 -3.24 -4.90
N THR A 251 -7.76 -1.98 -4.52
CA THR A 251 -7.40 -0.83 -5.35
C THR A 251 -5.89 -0.73 -5.54
N LEU A 252 -5.11 -0.85 -4.46
CA LEU A 252 -3.65 -0.87 -4.52
C LEU A 252 -3.13 -2.11 -5.28
N THR A 253 -3.79 -3.25 -5.15
CA THR A 253 -3.45 -4.47 -5.91
C THR A 253 -3.67 -4.26 -7.41
N ARG A 254 -4.80 -3.66 -7.82
CA ARG A 254 -5.05 -3.33 -9.24
C ARG A 254 -4.01 -2.35 -9.78
N HIS A 255 -3.63 -1.34 -8.98
CA HIS A 255 -2.54 -0.42 -9.34
C HIS A 255 -1.23 -1.18 -9.57
N PHE A 256 -0.85 -2.06 -8.64
CA PHE A 256 0.36 -2.88 -8.80
C PHE A 256 0.29 -3.78 -10.03
N ASP A 257 -0.82 -4.49 -10.25
CA ASP A 257 -0.99 -5.35 -11.42
C ASP A 257 -0.90 -4.54 -12.73
N GLN A 258 -1.28 -3.26 -12.72
CA GLN A 258 -1.10 -2.35 -13.85
C GLN A 258 0.38 -2.01 -14.08
N LEU A 259 1.17 -1.79 -13.02
CA LEU A 259 2.63 -1.62 -13.14
C LEU A 259 3.30 -2.82 -13.82
N ILE A 260 2.86 -4.04 -13.51
CA ILE A 260 3.37 -5.27 -14.16
C ILE A 260 3.05 -5.25 -15.66
N ARG A 261 1.82 -4.86 -16.03
CA ARG A 261 1.39 -4.79 -17.44
C ARG A 261 2.16 -3.73 -18.22
N ASP A 262 2.41 -2.59 -17.59
CA ASP A 262 3.11 -1.46 -18.20
C ASP A 262 4.65 -1.59 -18.10
N ALA A 263 5.14 -2.69 -17.51
CA ALA A 263 6.57 -2.93 -17.39
C ALA A 263 7.24 -3.11 -18.75
N VAL A 264 8.21 -2.25 -19.02
CA VAL A 264 9.05 -2.27 -20.24
C VAL A 264 10.12 -3.37 -20.17
N VAL A 265 10.50 -3.81 -18.98
CA VAL A 265 11.32 -5.01 -18.76
C VAL A 265 10.55 -6.00 -17.88
N GLN A 266 10.18 -7.11 -18.49
CA GLN A 266 9.51 -8.22 -17.80
C GLN A 266 10.52 -9.02 -16.97
N SER A 267 10.06 -9.72 -15.94
CA SER A 267 10.97 -10.38 -14.99
C SER A 267 11.92 -11.40 -15.62
N HIS A 268 11.51 -12.12 -16.68
CA HIS A 268 12.39 -13.06 -17.38
C HIS A 268 13.46 -12.37 -18.23
N ALA A 269 13.25 -11.11 -18.61
CA ALA A 269 14.16 -10.29 -19.41
C ALA A 269 15.08 -9.40 -18.55
N LEU A 270 14.86 -9.37 -17.23
CA LEU A 270 15.68 -8.62 -16.28
C LEU A 270 17.18 -8.95 -16.40
N PRO A 271 17.61 -10.23 -16.51
CA PRO A 271 19.03 -10.55 -16.61
C PRO A 271 19.71 -9.91 -17.82
N ASP A 272 19.03 -9.84 -18.96
CA ASP A 272 19.58 -9.25 -20.17
C ASP A 272 19.71 -7.72 -20.05
N HIS A 273 18.72 -7.06 -19.43
CA HIS A 273 18.83 -5.63 -19.12
C HIS A 273 20.02 -5.34 -18.20
N VAL A 274 20.16 -6.10 -17.11
CA VAL A 274 21.26 -5.93 -16.15
C VAL A 274 22.63 -6.20 -16.81
N ARG A 275 22.76 -7.24 -17.64
CA ARG A 275 23.99 -7.51 -18.39
C ARG A 275 24.36 -6.37 -19.34
N ASN A 276 23.36 -5.73 -19.96
CA ASN A 276 23.61 -4.55 -20.81
C ASN A 276 24.13 -3.37 -20.01
N LEU A 277 23.61 -3.14 -18.79
CA LEU A 277 24.17 -2.14 -17.87
C LEU A 277 25.60 -2.48 -17.44
N ILE A 278 25.88 -3.74 -17.11
CA ILE A 278 27.25 -4.17 -16.74
C ILE A 278 28.25 -3.89 -17.88
N ARG A 279 27.85 -4.05 -19.14
CA ARG A 279 28.71 -3.77 -20.31
C ARG A 279 29.13 -2.31 -20.44
N THR A 280 28.42 -1.37 -19.80
CA THR A 280 28.78 0.07 -19.85
C THR A 280 29.87 0.42 -18.85
N PHE A 281 30.19 -0.46 -17.90
CA PHE A 281 31.30 -0.23 -16.98
C PHE A 281 32.63 -0.33 -17.73
N PRO A 282 33.57 0.58 -17.49
CA PRO A 282 34.90 0.49 -18.08
C PRO A 282 35.53 -0.83 -17.63
N LYS A 283 35.89 -1.69 -18.60
CA LYS A 283 36.75 -2.84 -18.31
C LYS A 283 38.07 -2.26 -17.83
N GLY A 284 38.47 -2.60 -16.60
CA GLY A 284 39.72 -2.12 -16.01
C GLY A 284 40.87 -2.24 -17.02
N ALA A 285 41.64 -1.17 -17.18
CA ALA A 285 42.95 -1.27 -17.79
C ALA A 285 43.75 -2.30 -16.98
N PRO A 286 44.50 -3.21 -17.62
CA PRO A 286 45.39 -4.08 -16.87
C PRO A 286 46.42 -3.21 -16.16
N GLU A 287 46.49 -3.32 -14.82
CA GLU A 287 47.71 -2.98 -14.07
C GLU A 287 48.89 -3.84 -14.55
#